data_AF-A0A4V2VMF3-F1
#
_entry.id   AF-A0A4V2VMF3-F1
#
_cell.length_a   1.000
_cell.length_b   1.000
_cell.length_c   1.000
_cell.angle_alpha   90.00
_cell.angle_beta   90.00
_cell.angle_gamma   90.00
#
_symmetry.space_group_name_H-M   'P 1'
#
loop_
_entity.id
_entity.type
_entity.pdbx_description
1 polymer ?
#
loop_
_entity_poly.entity_id
_entity_poly.type
_entity_poly.pdbx_seq_one_letter_code
_entity_poly.pdbx_strand_id
1 'polypeptide(L)' 'MTNLITGLIGLSLMMTFLGILVVWIKAIPLIVIVVGVVILAVIDFVQSLRTANGTPR' A
#
# COMPACT_ATOMS: atom_id res chain seq x y z
N MET A 1 -18.76 0.04 -4.16
CA MET A 1 -17.88 -0.11 -5.35
C MET A 1 -16.88 1.03 -5.49
N THR A 2 -17.26 2.30 -5.25
CA THR A 2 -16.35 3.46 -5.29
C THR A 2 -15.16 3.35 -4.33
N ASN A 3 -15.34 2.87 -3.09
CA ASN A 3 -14.26 2.73 -2.10
C ASN A 3 -13.12 1.77 -2.55
N LEU A 4 -13.48 0.69 -3.26
CA LEU A 4 -12.51 -0.28 -3.79
C LEU A 4 -11.62 0.36 -4.85
N ILE A 5 -12.24 1.08 -5.78
CA ILE A 5 -11.55 1.70 -6.91
C ILE A 5 -10.68 2.86 -6.41
N THR A 6 -11.21 3.72 -5.54
CA THR A 6 -10.45 4.85 -4.97
C THR A 6 -9.26 4.37 -4.15
N GLY A 7 -9.42 3.35 -3.32
CA GLY A 7 -8.31 2.83 -2.52
C GLY A 7 -7.26 2.07 -3.35
N LEU A 8 -7.67 1.38 -4.42
CA LEU A 8 -6.72 0.74 -5.35
C LEU A 8 -5.88 1.78 -6.13
N ILE A 9 -6.50 2.89 -6.53
CA ILE A 9 -5.79 4.01 -7.16
C ILE A 9 -4.82 4.66 -6.16
N GLY A 10 -5.24 4.89 -4.92
CA GLY A 10 -4.36 5.41 -3.87
C GLY A 10 -3.15 4.50 -3.59
N LEU A 11 -3.38 3.19 -3.47
CA LEU A 11 -2.33 2.20 -3.21
C LEU A 11 -1.36 2.06 -4.39
N SER A 12 -1.87 2.04 -5.62
CA SER A 12 -1.03 1.97 -6.82
C SER A 12 -0.17 3.23 -7.02
N LEU A 13 -0.70 4.42 -6.73
CA LEU A 13 0.05 5.67 -6.79
C LEU A 13 1.16 5.71 -5.72
N MET A 14 0.84 5.27 -4.50
CA MET A 14 1.81 5.13 -3.41
C MET A 14 2.93 4.14 -3.80
N MET A 15 2.59 2.93 -4.25
CA MET A 15 3.57 1.93 -4.67
C MET A 15 4.48 2.44 -5.80
N THR A 16 3.91 3.17 -6.77
CA THR A 16 4.68 3.75 -7.87
C THR A 16 5.66 4.82 -7.37
N PHE A 17 5.21 5.70 -6.47
CA PHE A 17 6.06 6.73 -5.87
C PHE A 17 7.22 6.13 -5.05
N LEU A 18 6.92 5.17 -4.16
CA LEU A 18 7.94 4.49 -3.36
C LEU A 18 8.90 3.65 -4.21
N GLY A 19 8.40 2.99 -5.26
CA GLY A 19 9.23 2.25 -6.22
C GLY A 19 10.23 3.15 -6.94
N ILE A 20 9.79 4.34 -7.38
CA ILE A 20 10.69 5.34 -7.97
C ILE A 20 11.74 5.79 -6.94
N LEU A 21 11.34 6.12 -5.70
CA LEU A 21 12.31 6.52 -4.67
C LEU A 21 13.36 5.45 -4.37
N VAL A 22 12.98 4.17 -4.36
CA VAL A 22 13.91 3.05 -4.16
C VAL A 22 14.91 2.91 -5.32
N VAL A 23 14.47 3.13 -6.56
CA VAL A 23 15.35 3.05 -7.75
C VAL A 23 16.38 4.18 -7.76
N TRP A 24 15.98 5.38 -7.35
CA TRP A 24 16.87 6.56 -7.35
C TRP A 24 17.75 6.62 -6.09
N ILE A 25 17.25 6.13 -4.94
CA ILE A 25 17.96 6.14 -3.66
C ILE A 25 18.39 4.72 -3.29
N LYS A 26 19.59 4.36 -3.75
CA LYS A 26 20.29 3.11 -3.42
C LYS A 26 20.83 3.08 -1.98
N ALA A 27 19.94 3.16 -1.00
CA ALA A 27 20.24 2.99 0.41
C ALA A 27 19.59 1.68 0.91
N ILE A 28 20.42 0.74 1.37
CA ILE A 28 19.98 -0.53 1.97
C ILE A 28 18.92 -0.34 3.07
N PRO A 29 19.08 0.57 4.06
CA PRO A 29 18.07 0.76 5.09
C PRO A 29 16.73 1.28 4.55
N LEU A 30 16.75 2.09 3.48
CA LEU A 30 15.52 2.60 2.86
C LEU A 30 14.74 1.46 2.21
N ILE A 31 15.40 0.55 1.49
CA ILE A 31 14.76 -0.59 0.83
C ILE A 31 14.00 -1.45 1.84
N VAL A 32 14.63 -1.78 2.97
CA VAL A 32 14.02 -2.61 4.02
C VAL A 32 12.75 -1.97 4.57
N ILE A 33 12.80 -0.67 4.86
CA ILE A 33 11.64 0.09 5.37
C ILE A 33 10.53 0.15 4.31
N VAL A 34 10.87 0.42 3.05
CA VAL A 34 9.89 0.50 1.96
C VAL A 34 9.17 -0.83 1.76
N VAL A 35 9.90 -1.95 1.78
CA VAL A 35 9.28 -3.28 1.70
C VAL A 35 8.32 -3.52 2.87
N GLY A 36 8.73 -3.17 4.10
CA GLY A 36 7.86 -3.28 5.28
C GLY A 36 6.61 -2.42 5.17
N VAL A 37 6.75 -1.16 4.74
CA VAL A 37 5.62 -0.23 4.53
C VAL A 37 4.67 -0.72 3.45
N VAL A 38 5.18 -1.27 2.34
CA VAL A 38 4.35 -1.82 1.26
C VAL A 38 3.52 -3.01 1.76
N ILE A 39 4.12 -3.91 2.55
CA ILE A 39 3.39 -5.06 3.13
C ILE A 39 2.28 -4.56 4.07
N LEU A 40 2.60 -3.63 4.97
CA LEU A 40 1.62 -3.07 5.90
C LEU A 40 0.50 -2.31 5.17
N ALA A 41 0.82 -1.55 4.13
CA ALA A 41 -0.17 -0.83 3.32
C ALA A 41 -1.12 -1.78 2.57
N VAL A 42 -0.63 -2.93 2.08
CA VAL A 42 -1.49 -3.96 1.46
C VAL A 42 -2.39 -4.61 2.51
N ILE A 43 -1.88 -4.91 3.69
CA ILE A 43 -2.68 -5.48 4.79
C ILE A 43 -3.76 -4.49 5.23
N ASP A 44 -3.41 -3.23 5.43
CA ASP A 44 -4.35 -2.16 5.80
C ASP A 44 -5.41 -1.94 4.72
N PHE A 45 -5.02 -1.97 3.44
CA PHE A 45 -5.96 -1.93 2.33
C PHE A 45 -6.92 -3.13 2.34
N VAL A 46 -6.41 -4.35 2.48
CA VAL A 46 -7.24 -5.56 2.55
C VAL A 46 -8.18 -5.52 3.77
N GLN A 47 -7.71 -5.04 4.92
CA GLN A 47 -8.53 -4.89 6.11
C GLN A 47 -9.61 -3.82 5.92
N SER A 48 -9.25 -2.66 5.36
CA SER A 48 -10.19 -1.59 4.99
C SER A 48 -11.27 -2.10 4.03
N LEU A 49 -10.90 -2.92 3.04
CA LEU A 49 -11.85 -3.56 2.12
C LEU A 49 -12.75 -4.59 2.81
N ARG A 50 -12.23 -5.37 3.76
CA ARG A 50 -13.00 -6.35 4.54
C ARG A 50 -13.99 -5.65 5.48
N THR A 51 -13.56 -4.59 6.15
CA THR A 51 -14.41 -3.74 6.99
C THR A 51 -15.50 -3.06 6.16
N ALA A 52 -15.17 -2.55 4.97
CA ALA A 52 -16.13 -1.90 4.08
C ALA A 52 -17.15 -2.87 3.45
N ASN A 53 -16.80 -4.15 3.27
CA ASN A 53 -17.69 -5.18 2.72
C ASN A 53 -18.57 -5.88 3.79
N GLY A 54 -18.58 -5.39 5.03
CA GLY A 54 -19.59 -5.79 6.02
C GLY A 54 -19.46 -7.23 6.55
N THR A 55 -18.24 -7.75 6.74
CA THR A 55 -18.05 -8.92 7.62
C THR A 55 -17.60 -8.44 9.00
N PRO A 56 -18.52 -8.09 9.91
CA PRO A 56 -18.17 -7.83 11.30
C PRO A 56 -17.67 -9.14 11.92
N ARG A 57 -16.42 -9.16 12.36
CA ARG A 57 -15.93 -10.02 13.44
C ARG A 57 -14.95 -9.22 14.27
#